data_AF-A0A948YBX0-F1
#
_entry.id   AF-A0A948YBX0-F1
#
_cell.length_a   1.000
_cell.length_b   1.000
_cell.length_c   1.000
_cell.angle_alpha   90.00
_cell.angle_beta   90.00
_cell.angle_gamma   90.00
#
_symmetry.space_group_name_H-M   'P 1'
#
loop_
_entity.id
_entity.type
_entity.pdbx_description
1 polymer ?
#
loop_
_entity_poly.entity_id
_entity_poly.type
_entity_poly.pdbx_seq_one_letter_code
_entity_poly.pdbx_strand_id
1 'polypeptide(L)'
;LEKIFEPQELFCFIQKHTGLSEKEMYETYNMGMDYAIYLPREDVEKAQAIVKQNGFESIDAGYIMAGKRQVIIKQKNINLEGESLRLKA
;
A
#
# COMPACT_ATOMS: atom_id res chain seq x y z
N LEU A 1 6.22 -4.53 -10.81
CA LEU A 1 4.77 -4.68 -10.86
C LEU A 1 4.28 -5.42 -9.64
N GLU A 2 3.26 -4.85 -9.00
CA GLU A 2 2.61 -5.38 -7.80
C GLU A 2 3.58 -5.56 -6.63
N LYS A 3 4.53 -4.64 -6.44
CA LYS A 3 5.45 -4.70 -5.29
C LYS A 3 4.80 -4.04 -4.07
N ILE A 4 5.18 -4.49 -2.88
CA ILE A 4 4.91 -3.82 -1.60
C ILE A 4 6.23 -3.65 -0.86
N PHE A 5 6.33 -2.64 0.00
CA PHE A 5 7.43 -2.57 0.96
C PHE A 5 7.24 -3.62 2.04
N GLU A 6 8.36 -4.09 2.60
CA GLU A 6 8.31 -4.79 3.88
C GLU A 6 7.94 -3.77 4.97
N PRO A 7 6.96 -4.07 5.84
CA PRO A 7 6.57 -3.16 6.92
C PRO A 7 7.75 -2.85 7.84
N GLN A 8 7.89 -1.59 8.25
CA GLN A 8 8.88 -1.18 9.24
C GLN A 8 8.62 -1.89 10.57
N GLU A 9 9.68 -2.09 11.36
CA GLU A 9 9.62 -2.80 12.66
C GLU A 9 8.56 -2.23 13.61
N LEU A 10 8.26 -0.93 13.51
CA LEU A 10 7.18 -0.28 14.25
C LEU A 10 5.82 -0.97 14.02
N PHE A 11 5.48 -1.34 12.79
CA PHE A 11 4.22 -2.01 12.49
C PHE A 11 4.20 -3.45 13.03
N CYS A 12 5.34 -4.15 13.00
CA CYS A 12 5.49 -5.46 13.65
C CYS A 12 5.29 -5.37 15.16
N PHE A 13 5.84 -4.32 15.79
CA PHE A 13 5.64 -4.04 17.21
C PHE A 13 4.16 -3.77 17.53
N ILE A 14 3.51 -2.88 16.78
CA ILE A 14 2.09 -2.56 16.96
C ILE A 14 1.23 -3.82 16.80
N GLN A 15 1.46 -4.61 15.75
CA GLN A 15 0.70 -5.84 15.52
C GLN A 15 0.84 -6.81 16.69
N LYS A 16 2.07 -7.03 17.16
CA LYS A 16 2.35 -7.92 18.30
C LYS A 16 1.61 -7.50 19.57
N HIS A 17 1.51 -6.20 19.85
CA HIS A 17 0.93 -5.68 21.09
C HIS A 17 -0.59 -5.47 21.02
N THR A 18 -1.16 -5.31 19.82
CA THR A 18 -2.61 -5.15 19.62
C THR A 18 -3.32 -6.46 19.36
N GLY A 19 -2.60 -7.48 18.83
CA GLY A 19 -3.19 -8.75 18.41
C GLY A 19 -4.01 -8.65 17.12
N LEU A 20 -3.91 -7.53 16.37
CA LEU A 20 -4.60 -7.36 15.10
C LEU A 20 -4.11 -8.37 14.06
N SER A 21 -5.05 -8.90 13.28
CA SER A 21 -4.75 -9.73 12.12
C SER A 21 -3.97 -8.93 11.07
N GLU A 22 -3.27 -9.63 10.16
CA GLU A 22 -2.55 -8.96 9.07
C GLU A 22 -3.49 -8.09 8.22
N LYS A 23 -4.71 -8.57 7.96
CA LYS A 23 -5.75 -7.80 7.27
C LYS A 23 -6.11 -6.51 8.02
N GLU A 24 -6.37 -6.59 9.32
CA GLU A 24 -6.71 -5.41 10.13
C GLU A 24 -5.56 -4.40 10.19
N MET A 25 -4.31 -4.88 10.19
CA MET A 25 -3.14 -4.02 10.09
C MET A 25 -3.12 -3.20 8.80
N TYR A 26 -3.38 -3.84 7.64
CA TYR A 26 -3.47 -3.15 6.34
C TYR A 26 -4.76 -2.32 6.17
N GLU A 27 -5.82 -2.58 6.94
CA GLU A 27 -7.02 -1.72 6.97
C GLU A 27 -6.82 -0.46 7.82
N THR A 28 -5.94 -0.52 8.82
CA THR A 28 -5.78 0.54 9.83
C THR A 28 -4.56 1.41 9.58
N TYR A 29 -3.45 0.81 9.16
CA TYR A 29 -2.15 1.47 9.02
C TYR A 29 -1.69 1.45 7.56
N ASN A 30 -0.86 2.42 7.20
CA ASN A 30 -0.26 2.50 5.86
C ASN A 30 0.74 1.35 5.57
N MET A 31 1.18 0.63 6.62
CA MET A 31 2.13 -0.49 6.54
C MET A 31 3.42 -0.13 5.77
N GLY A 32 3.85 1.13 5.87
CA GLY A 32 5.03 1.67 5.21
C GLY A 32 4.79 2.26 3.82
N MET A 33 3.55 2.24 3.31
CA MET A 33 3.16 2.79 2.01
C MET A 33 2.21 3.98 2.20
N ASP A 34 2.77 5.16 2.44
CA ASP A 34 2.02 6.34 2.88
C ASP A 34 1.30 7.09 1.74
N TYR A 35 1.91 7.12 0.54
CA TYR A 35 1.36 7.80 -0.63
C TYR A 35 1.28 6.86 -1.84
N ALA A 36 0.24 7.05 -2.65
CA ALA A 36 0.08 6.41 -3.95
C ALA A 36 -0.05 7.47 -5.04
N ILE A 37 0.73 7.33 -6.12
CA ILE A 37 0.65 8.18 -7.31
C ILE A 37 0.14 7.32 -8.45
N TYR A 38 -0.99 7.70 -9.05
CA TYR A 38 -1.58 7.03 -10.20
C TYR A 38 -1.26 7.81 -11.47
N LEU A 39 -0.62 7.16 -12.43
CA LEU A 39 -0.10 7.78 -13.65
C LEU A 39 -0.01 6.76 -14.80
N PRO A 40 0.10 7.21 -16.07
CA PRO A 40 0.28 6.33 -17.23
C PRO A 40 1.54 5.46 -17.12
N ARG A 41 1.53 4.24 -17.67
CA ARG A 41 2.63 3.28 -17.49
C ARG A 41 3.98 3.83 -17.97
N GLU A 42 3.95 4.60 -19.04
CA GLU A 42 5.10 5.24 -19.67
C GLU A 42 5.81 6.27 -18.78
N ASP A 43 5.12 6.84 -17.79
CA ASP A 43 5.68 7.89 -16.91
C ASP A 43 6.27 7.33 -15.60
N VAL A 44 6.17 6.02 -15.35
CA VAL A 44 6.57 5.39 -14.06
C VAL A 44 8.04 5.62 -13.75
N GLU A 45 8.94 5.37 -14.69
CA GLU A 45 10.38 5.51 -14.47
C GLU A 45 10.77 6.97 -14.18
N LYS A 46 10.14 7.92 -14.89
CA LYS A 46 10.34 9.35 -14.68
C LYS A 46 9.87 9.77 -13.28
N ALA A 47 8.69 9.32 -12.85
CA ALA A 47 8.18 9.60 -11.53
C ALA A 47 9.11 9.05 -10.43
N GLN A 48 9.57 7.80 -10.57
CA GLN A 48 10.49 7.18 -9.62
C GLN A 48 11.84 7.91 -9.54
N ALA A 49 12.36 8.39 -10.67
CA ALA A 49 13.58 9.19 -10.70
C ALA A 49 13.42 10.51 -9.91
N ILE A 50 12.28 11.20 -10.05
CA ILE A 50 11.97 12.42 -9.29
C ILE A 50 11.85 12.10 -7.79
N VAL A 51 11.14 11.03 -7.42
CA VAL A 51 11.01 10.62 -6.01
C VAL A 51 12.38 10.37 -5.39
N LYS A 52 13.25 9.64 -6.10
CA LYS A 52 14.63 9.36 -5.67
C LYS A 52 15.48 10.62 -5.53
N GLN A 53 15.38 11.56 -6.48
CA GLN A 53 16.10 12.84 -6.42
C GLN A 53 15.72 13.67 -5.18
N ASN A 54 14.50 13.52 -4.68
CA ASN A 54 14.02 14.17 -3.47
C ASN A 54 14.32 13.39 -2.19
N GLY A 55 15.12 12.32 -2.26
CA GLY A 55 15.55 11.55 -1.09
C GLY A 55 14.53 10.53 -0.59
N PHE A 56 13.52 10.20 -1.39
CA PHE A 56 12.50 9.21 -1.04
C PHE A 56 12.66 7.92 -1.86
N GLU A 57 12.08 6.85 -1.35
CA GLU A 57 11.97 5.58 -2.06
C GLU A 57 10.59 5.43 -2.69
N SER A 58 10.53 4.72 -3.83
CA SER A 58 9.26 4.37 -4.48
C SER A 58 9.35 3.00 -5.13
N ILE A 59 8.18 2.40 -5.33
CA ILE A 59 8.00 1.12 -5.99
C ILE A 59 6.91 1.22 -7.05
N ASP A 60 7.01 0.36 -8.06
CA ASP A 60 5.92 0.10 -9.00
C ASP A 60 4.92 -0.85 -8.31
N ALA A 61 4.00 -0.23 -7.58
CA ALA A 61 3.12 -0.87 -6.60
C ALA A 61 1.98 -1.69 -7.20
N GLY A 62 1.64 -1.48 -8.48
CA GLY A 62 0.51 -2.17 -9.11
C GLY A 62 -0.16 -1.32 -10.18
N TYR A 63 -1.44 -1.61 -10.43
CA TYR A 63 -2.21 -0.97 -11.49
C TYR A 63 -3.70 -0.89 -11.10
N ILE A 64 -4.42 0.00 -11.77
CA ILE A 64 -5.89 0.06 -11.69
C ILE A 64 -6.46 -0.73 -12.85
N MET A 65 -7.53 -1.48 -12.59
CA MET A 65 -8.33 -2.13 -13.62
C MET A 65 -9.82 -1.98 -13.31
N ALA A 66 -10.67 -2.08 -14.33
CA ALA A 66 -12.12 -2.08 -14.14
C ALA A 66 -12.56 -3.28 -13.28
N GLY A 67 -13.49 -3.06 -12.35
CA GLY A 67 -13.98 -4.10 -11.46
C GLY A 67 -14.68 -3.56 -10.22
N LYS A 68 -14.85 -4.43 -9.21
CA LYS A 68 -15.37 -4.05 -7.90
C LYS A 68 -14.46 -3.00 -7.24
N ARG A 69 -15.04 -2.12 -6.42
CA ARG A 69 -14.27 -1.16 -5.61
C ARG A 69 -13.57 -1.90 -4.47
N GLN A 70 -12.32 -2.28 -4.71
CA GLN A 70 -11.49 -3.03 -3.76
C GLN A 70 -10.00 -2.78 -4.00
N VAL A 71 -9.19 -3.07 -2.98
CA VAL A 71 -7.73 -3.17 -3.10
C VAL A 71 -7.34 -4.63 -2.86
N ILE A 72 -6.54 -5.19 -3.76
CA ILE A 72 -6.07 -6.58 -3.68
C ILE A 72 -4.55 -6.54 -3.45
N ILE A 73 -4.10 -7.05 -2.30
CA ILE A 73 -2.68 -7.20 -1.97
C ILE A 73 -2.33 -8.69 -2.13
N LYS A 74 -1.95 -9.08 -3.34
CA LYS A 74 -1.75 -10.49 -3.72
C LYS A 74 -0.70 -11.18 -2.87
N GLN A 75 0.40 -10.50 -2.56
CA GLN A 75 1.53 -11.06 -1.79
C GLN A 75 1.12 -11.48 -0.38
N LYS A 76 0.07 -10.86 0.16
CA LYS A 76 -0.45 -11.11 1.51
C LYS A 76 -1.75 -11.90 1.50
N ASN A 77 -2.29 -12.23 0.32
CA ASN A 77 -3.62 -12.83 0.19
C ASN A 77 -4.71 -12.00 0.89
N ILE A 78 -4.64 -10.67 0.78
CA ILE A 78 -5.57 -9.72 1.41
C ILE A 78 -6.44 -9.04 0.35
N ASN A 79 -7.75 -9.03 0.58
CA ASN A 79 -8.71 -8.25 -0.18
C ASN A 79 -9.37 -7.23 0.75
N LEU A 80 -9.24 -5.95 0.43
CA LEU A 80 -9.85 -4.84 1.15
C LEU A 80 -11.03 -4.32 0.35
N GLU A 81 -12.23 -4.49 0.88
CA GLU A 81 -13.45 -4.03 0.23
C GLU A 81 -13.65 -2.54 0.46
N GLY A 82 -14.17 -1.82 -0.52
CA GLY A 82 -14.35 -0.37 -0.40
C GLY A 82 -15.22 0.05 0.79
N GLU A 83 -16.09 -0.83 1.28
CA GLU A 83 -16.93 -0.59 2.45
C GLU A 83 -16.18 -0.72 3.78
N SER A 84 -15.11 -1.53 3.84
CA SER A 84 -14.30 -1.69 5.05
C SER A 84 -13.31 -0.53 5.27
N LEU A 85 -12.97 0.20 4.21
CA LEU A 85 -12.04 1.34 4.23
C LEU A 85 -12.67 2.69 4.65
N ARG A 86 -13.75 2.67 5.45
CA ARG A 86 -14.36 3.90 5.96
C ARG A 86 -13.58 4.39 7.17
N LEU A 87 -12.83 5.48 7.01
CA LEU A 87 -12.37 6.28 8.15
C LEU A 87 -13.61 6.73 8.92
N LYS A 88 -13.76 6.27 10.16
CA LYS A 88 -14.75 6.84 11.09
C LYS A 88 -14.22 8.22 11.48
N ALA A 89 -14.85 9.27 10.93
CA ALA A 89 -14.65 10.65 11.37
C ALA A 89 -15.27 10.86 12.76
#